data_AF-C8P3Z2-F1
#
_entry.id   AF-C8P3Z2-F1
#
_cell.length_a   1.000
_cell.length_b   1.000
_cell.length_c   1.000
_cell.angle_alpha   90.00
_cell.angle_beta   90.00
_cell.angle_gamma   90.00
#
_symmetry.space_group_name_H-M   'P 1'
#
loop_
_entity.id
_entity.type
_entity.pdbx_description
1 polymer ?
#
loop_
_entity_poly.entity_id
_entity_poly.type
_entity_poly.pdbx_seq_one_letter_code
_entity_poly.pdbx_strand_id
1 'polypeptide(L)'
;MTIIKSGRIVIRGSSQQAALDTTLMFRPDQIVFGGGVVSEDFLKKVRREFKKLLNNYVDVGNVDEYITMPLAQHNGSATIGDFALALKAATN
;
A
#
# COMPACT_ATOMS: atom_id res chain seq x y z
N MET A 1 -13.80 1.65 9.96
CA MET A 1 -15.03 1.76 10.77
C MET A 1 -14.86 0.95 12.05
N THR A 2 -14.73 1.63 13.19
CA THR A 2 -14.39 1.03 14.49
C THR A 2 -15.66 0.85 15.31
N ILE A 3 -15.94 -0.38 15.75
CA ILE A 3 -16.98 -0.63 16.76
C ILE A 3 -16.35 -0.38 18.12
N ILE A 4 -16.89 0.61 18.82
CA ILE A 4 -16.51 1.02 20.17
C ILE A 4 -17.03 -0.02 21.16
N LYS A 5 -16.13 -0.76 21.83
CA LYS A 5 -16.46 -1.50 23.04
C LYS A 5 -15.35 -1.32 24.08
N SER A 6 -15.72 -0.70 25.21
CA SER A 6 -15.03 -0.82 26.50
C SER A 6 -13.60 -0.23 26.59
N GLY A 7 -13.46 1.08 26.38
CA GLY A 7 -12.40 1.90 27.01
C GLY A 7 -10.94 1.59 26.66
N ARG A 8 -10.66 0.70 25.71
CA ARG A 8 -9.31 0.44 25.18
C ARG A 8 -9.27 0.79 23.70
N ILE A 9 -8.40 1.72 23.33
CA ILE A 9 -8.10 2.04 21.94
C ILE A 9 -7.27 0.87 21.40
N VAL A 10 -7.90 0.00 20.63
CA VAL A 10 -7.21 -1.07 19.91
C VAL A 10 -7.32 -0.73 18.42
N ILE A 11 -6.24 -0.19 17.86
CA ILE A 11 -6.13 0.09 16.43
C ILE A 11 -5.90 -1.25 15.73
N ARG A 12 -6.97 -1.85 15.17
CA ARG A 12 -6.83 -2.96 14.23
C ARG A 12 -6.69 -2.41 12.82
N GLY A 13 -5.50 -1.87 12.52
CA GLY A 13 -5.19 -1.25 11.23
C GLY A 13 -5.17 -2.27 10.11
N SER A 14 -6.29 -2.41 9.40
CA SER A 14 -6.37 -3.16 8.15
C SER A 14 -5.78 -2.28 7.04
N SER A 15 -4.88 -2.82 6.21
CA SER A 15 -4.05 -2.15 5.19
C SER A 15 -4.74 -1.08 4.30
N GLN A 16 -6.06 -1.12 4.22
CA GLN A 16 -6.92 -0.15 3.53
C GLN A 16 -6.95 1.24 4.18
N GLN A 17 -6.92 1.32 5.51
CA GLN A 17 -6.92 2.61 6.21
C GLN A 17 -5.56 3.30 6.02
N ALA A 18 -4.47 2.52 6.09
CA ALA A 18 -3.13 3.03 5.81
C ALA A 18 -3.00 3.56 4.37
N ALA A 19 -3.60 2.88 3.38
CA ALA A 19 -3.64 3.36 1.99
C ALA A 19 -4.42 4.68 1.86
N LEU A 20 -5.53 4.83 2.58
CA LEU A 20 -6.32 6.06 2.61
C LEU A 20 -5.53 7.23 3.21
N ASP A 21 -4.94 7.02 4.38
CA ASP A 21 -4.20 8.06 5.09
C ASP A 21 -2.97 8.50 4.26
N THR A 22 -2.28 7.54 3.63
CA THR A 22 -1.15 7.83 2.72
C THR A 22 -1.59 8.65 1.51
N THR A 23 -2.75 8.32 0.93
CA THR A 23 -3.32 9.05 -0.21
C THR A 23 -3.67 10.49 0.16
N LEU A 24 -4.24 10.71 1.34
CA LEU A 24 -4.66 12.03 1.79
C LEU A 24 -3.49 12.90 2.29
N MET A 25 -2.44 12.29 2.84
CA MET A 25 -1.27 13.02 3.37
C MET A 25 -0.23 13.34 2.29
N PHE A 26 0.11 12.37 1.44
CA PHE A 26 1.25 12.47 0.53
C PHE A 26 0.86 12.47 -0.95
N ARG A 27 -0.36 12.03 -1.28
CA ARG A 27 -0.87 11.87 -2.66
C ARG A 27 0.18 11.28 -3.62
N PRO A 28 0.72 10.08 -3.33
CA PRO A 28 1.69 9.44 -4.22
C PRO A 28 1.05 9.11 -5.57
N ASP A 29 1.85 8.85 -6.59
CA ASP A 29 1.35 8.36 -7.88
C ASP A 29 1.01 6.86 -7.84
N GLN A 30 1.68 6.09 -6.98
CA GLN A 30 1.50 4.65 -6.84
C GLN A 30 1.82 4.16 -5.41
N ILE A 31 1.01 3.22 -4.91
CA ILE A 31 1.21 2.51 -3.64
C ILE A 31 1.50 1.04 -3.94
N VAL A 32 2.70 0.57 -3.56
CA VAL A 32 3.14 -0.81 -3.74
C VAL A 32 3.06 -1.58 -2.42
N PHE A 33 2.25 -2.63 -2.37
CA PHE A 33 2.14 -3.51 -1.20
C PHE A 33 3.04 -4.72 -1.36
N GLY A 34 4.11 -4.81 -0.57
CA GLY A 34 5.04 -5.95 -0.57
C GLY A 34 4.97 -6.83 0.68
N GLY A 35 5.75 -7.91 0.69
CA GLY A 35 5.89 -8.85 1.80
C GLY A 35 5.07 -10.13 1.65
N GLY A 36 5.43 -11.17 2.40
CA GLY A 36 4.87 -12.53 2.25
C GLY A 36 3.39 -12.71 2.61
N VAL A 37 2.73 -11.65 3.09
CA VAL A 37 1.30 -11.63 3.45
C VAL A 37 0.44 -11.06 2.31
N VAL A 38 1.06 -10.42 1.32
CA VAL A 38 0.33 -9.79 0.21
C VAL A 38 0.04 -10.82 -0.88
N SER A 39 -1.22 -10.87 -1.31
CA SER A 39 -1.68 -11.65 -2.45
C SER A 39 -2.66 -10.83 -3.29
N GLU A 40 -2.86 -11.20 -4.55
CA GLU A 40 -3.83 -10.52 -5.43
C GLU A 40 -5.25 -10.51 -4.85
N ASP A 41 -5.69 -11.61 -4.24
CA ASP A 41 -7.02 -11.68 -3.63
C ASP A 41 -7.14 -10.82 -2.36
N PHE A 42 -6.02 -10.62 -1.65
CA PHE A 42 -5.96 -9.65 -0.57
C PHE A 42 -6.06 -8.22 -1.12
N LEU A 43 -5.32 -7.89 -2.17
CA LEU A 43 -5.36 -6.56 -2.78
C LEU A 43 -6.72 -6.21 -3.36
N LYS A 44 -7.44 -7.15 -3.98
CA LYS A 44 -8.84 -6.90 -4.41
C LYS A 44 -9.73 -6.46 -3.26
N LYS A 45 -9.59 -7.08 -2.07
CA LYS A 45 -10.33 -6.67 -0.87
C LYS A 45 -9.87 -5.30 -0.39
N VAL A 46 -8.56 -5.02 -0.47
CA VAL A 46 -7.99 -3.72 -0.10
C VAL A 46 -8.54 -2.61 -0.99
N ARG A 47 -8.44 -2.77 -2.32
CA ARG A 47 -8.95 -1.83 -3.32
C ARG A 47 -10.45 -1.55 -3.16
N ARG A 48 -11.25 -2.60 -2.92
CA ARG A 48 -12.70 -2.46 -2.70
C ARG A 48 -13.01 -1.62 -1.46
N GLU A 49 -12.42 -1.93 -0.31
CA GLU A 49 -12.71 -1.17 0.91
C GLU A 49 -12.07 0.22 0.86
N PHE A 50 -10.91 0.39 0.23
CA PHE A 50 -10.30 1.68 -0.05
C PHE A 50 -11.24 2.59 -0.84
N LYS A 51 -11.83 2.11 -1.94
CA LYS A 51 -12.78 2.89 -2.75
C LYS A 51 -14.01 3.32 -1.95
N LYS A 52 -14.54 2.43 -1.10
CA LYS A 52 -15.66 2.76 -0.20
C LYS A 52 -15.28 3.83 0.83
N LEU A 53 -14.08 3.75 1.40
CA LEU A 53 -13.61 4.70 2.40
C LEU A 53 -13.26 6.07 1.80
N LEU A 54 -12.65 6.08 0.61
CA LEU A 54 -12.32 7.31 -0.11
C LEU A 54 -13.57 8.02 -0.63
N ASN A 55 -14.64 7.28 -0.94
CA ASN A 55 -15.93 7.82 -1.37
C ASN A 55 -15.83 8.85 -2.50
N ASN A 56 -14.94 8.61 -3.47
CA ASN A 56 -14.64 9.51 -4.59
C ASN A 56 -14.28 10.95 -4.16
N TYR A 57 -13.75 11.14 -2.94
CA TYR A 57 -13.36 12.46 -2.43
C TYR A 57 -12.18 13.06 -3.21
N VAL A 58 -11.25 12.21 -3.65
CA VAL A 58 -10.11 12.59 -4.51
C VAL A 58 -10.08 11.62 -5.68
N ASP A 59 -9.80 12.14 -6.88
CA ASP A 59 -9.56 11.31 -8.03
C ASP A 59 -8.16 10.68 -7.94
N VAL A 60 -8.13 9.35 -7.93
CA VAL A 60 -6.93 8.52 -7.87
C VAL A 60 -6.76 7.69 -9.15
N GLY A 61 -7.57 7.94 -10.18
CA GLY A 61 -7.55 7.19 -11.43
C GLY A 61 -7.92 5.72 -11.24
N ASN A 62 -7.23 4.83 -11.97
CA ASN A 62 -7.45 3.40 -11.88
C ASN A 62 -6.87 2.82 -10.58
N VAL A 63 -7.74 2.39 -9.66
CA VAL A 63 -7.33 1.84 -8.36
C VAL A 63 -6.47 0.57 -8.50
N ASP A 64 -6.61 -0.17 -9.60
CA ASP A 64 -5.78 -1.35 -9.88
C ASP A 64 -4.33 -0.99 -10.25
N GLU A 65 -4.11 0.18 -10.84
CA GLU A 65 -2.78 0.73 -11.15
C GLU A 65 -2.22 1.53 -9.97
N TYR A 66 -3.10 2.14 -9.18
CA TYR A 66 -2.74 2.90 -8.00
C TYR A 66 -2.26 2.01 -6.84
N ILE A 67 -2.93 0.88 -6.60
CA ILE A 67 -2.56 -0.09 -5.55
C ILE A 67 -2.09 -1.38 -6.20
N THR A 68 -0.78 -1.59 -6.25
CA THR A 68 -0.14 -2.65 -7.04
C THR A 68 0.71 -3.60 -6.20
N MET A 69 0.97 -4.80 -6.73
CA MET A 69 2.01 -5.68 -6.20
C MET A 69 3.40 -5.23 -6.68
N PRO A 70 4.46 -5.53 -5.91
CA PRO A 70 5.82 -5.31 -6.36
C PRO A 70 6.09 -6.11 -7.63
N LEU A 71 6.74 -5.47 -8.60
CA LEU A 71 7.15 -6.10 -9.86
C LEU A 71 8.22 -7.18 -9.66
N ALA A 72 8.99 -7.09 -8.56
CA ALA A 72 10.02 -8.06 -8.23
C ALA A 72 9.40 -9.32 -7.62
N GLN A 73 9.54 -10.45 -8.32
CA GLN A 73 9.08 -11.75 -7.83
C GLN A 73 9.90 -12.20 -6.59
N HIS A 74 9.29 -13.04 -5.75
CA HIS A 74 9.94 -13.71 -4.61
C HIS A 74 10.61 -12.78 -3.57
N ASN A 75 10.06 -11.59 -3.32
CA ASN A 75 10.66 -10.58 -2.42
C ASN A 75 12.05 -10.08 -2.87
N GLY A 76 12.40 -10.25 -4.15
CA GLY A 76 13.67 -9.77 -4.70
C GLY A 76 13.79 -8.24 -4.79
N SER A 77 12.78 -7.48 -4.36
CA SER A 77 12.80 -6.01 -4.37
C SER A 77 13.94 -5.45 -3.52
N ALA A 78 14.23 -6.06 -2.37
CA ALA A 78 15.34 -5.65 -1.51
C ALA A 78 16.69 -5.86 -2.22
N THR A 79 16.89 -7.05 -2.79
CA THR A 79 18.13 -7.41 -3.49
C THR A 79 18.40 -6.52 -4.70
N ILE A 80 17.37 -6.23 -5.50
CA ILE A 80 17.50 -5.29 -6.63
C ILE A 80 17.83 -3.89 -6.11
N GLY A 81 17.21 -3.47 -5.01
CA GLY A 81 17.50 -2.20 -4.34
C GLY A 81 18.96 -2.10 -3.87
N ASP A 82 19.50 -3.16 -3.27
CA ASP A 82 20.90 -3.21 -2.81
C ASP A 82 21.88 -3.08 -3.99
N PHE A 83 21.64 -3.79 -5.10
CA PHE A 83 22.46 -3.65 -6.30
C PHE A 83 22.34 -2.26 -6.94
N ALA A 84 21.15 -1.67 -6.94
CA ALA A 84 20.96 -0.30 -7.43
C ALA A 84 21.69 0.73 -6.57
N LEU A 85 21.69 0.57 -5.25
CA LEU A 85 22.45 1.41 -4.32
C LEU A 85 23.96 1.22 -4.53
N ALA A 86 24.44 -0.01 -4.69
CA ALA A 86 25.84 -0.30 -4.96
C ALA A 86 26.30 0.33 -6.29
N LEU A 87 25.49 0.23 -7.34
CA LEU A 87 25.77 0.87 -8.64
C LEU A 87 25.84 2.40 -8.49
N LYS A 88 24.89 2.99 -7.76
CA LYS A 88 24.88 4.44 -7.49
C LYS A 88 26.10 4.89 -6.71
N ALA A 89 26.55 4.09 -5.74
CA ALA A 89 27.76 4.38 -4.96
C ALA A 89 29.05 4.19 -5.79
N ALA A 90 29.06 3.27 -6.75
CA ALA A 90 30.23 3.02 -7.61
C ALA A 90 30.36 4.00 -8.78
N THR A 91 29.28 4.70 -9.13
CA THR A 91 29.22 5.63 -10.29
C THR A 91 29.26 7.11 -9.85
N ASN A 92 29.17 7.38 -8.54
CA ASN A 92 29.42 8.70 -7.94
C ASN A 92 30.88 8.82 -7.49
#